data_AF-A0A970IAG1-F1
#
_entry.id   AF-A0A970IAG1-F1
#
_cell.length_a   1.000
_cell.length_b   1.000
_cell.length_c   1.000
_cell.angle_alpha   90.00
_cell.angle_beta   90.00
_cell.angle_gamma   90.00
#
_symmetry.space_group_name_H-M   'P 1'
#
loop_
_entity.id
_entity.type
_entity.pdbx_description
1 polymer ?
#
loop_
_entity_poly.entity_id
_entity_poly.type
_entity_poly.pdbx_seq_one_letter_code
_entity_poly.pdbx_strand_id
1 'polypeptide(L)'
;MKTRMPFILLGFSLLLLLLYRVLPGFMDTVYSGFIYRFLAQGVSSVMALIPFSLAEIVLYLLVPFLLFYLVRGVVRLAAGPYARAAVLWKKYLRNLGLLMVWGISVFLLTTGVHYHRLPLEDHLGLTVEPSAAEELHELAGEIVRQVNQTASFTRRSPEGNMIPEHTFSGYRKDIMKAYDSLAVNTGLKVGGYYPSTKPVMASRGMSYAFVSGFFFPWTLEANVNKDIPVFLVPAVMTHEQAHVRGFMRENEANFLTYLVVRHTTNTDLKYSCLLHSL
;
A
#
# COMPACT_ATOMS: atom_id res chain seq x y z
N MET A 1 -17.70 22.94 -10.23
CA MET A 1 -16.34 23.08 -9.64
C MET A 1 -15.66 24.31 -10.19
N LYS A 2 -15.17 25.21 -9.34
CA LYS A 2 -14.25 26.27 -9.78
C LYS A 2 -13.03 25.58 -10.38
N THR A 3 -12.79 25.75 -11.68
CA THR A 3 -11.73 25.03 -12.42
C THR A 3 -10.34 25.28 -11.85
N ARG A 4 -10.14 26.39 -11.14
CA ARG A 4 -8.85 26.81 -10.57
C ARG A 4 -8.33 25.90 -9.46
N MET A 5 -9.20 25.34 -8.62
CA MET A 5 -8.77 24.60 -7.43
C MET A 5 -7.92 23.35 -7.73
N PRO A 6 -8.33 22.44 -8.64
CA PRO A 6 -7.48 21.31 -9.02
C PRO A 6 -6.07 21.71 -9.48
N PHE A 7 -5.94 22.79 -10.25
CA PHE A 7 -4.62 23.25 -10.71
C PHE A 7 -3.79 23.90 -9.59
N ILE A 8 -4.42 24.57 -8.63
CA ILE A 8 -3.73 25.05 -7.41
C ILE A 8 -3.18 23.87 -6.63
N LEU A 9 -3.99 22.83 -6.41
CA LEU A 9 -3.53 21.63 -5.72
C LEU A 9 -2.40 20.95 -6.50
N LEU A 10 -2.52 20.82 -7.82
CA LEU A 10 -1.45 20.26 -8.65
C LEU A 10 -0.16 21.07 -8.53
N GLY A 11 -0.24 22.40 -8.59
CA GLY A 11 0.92 23.28 -8.40
C GLY A 11 1.59 23.07 -7.04
N PHE A 12 0.80 22.92 -5.98
CA PHE A 12 1.30 22.60 -4.64
C PHE A 12 1.94 21.20 -4.58
N SER A 13 1.30 20.18 -5.15
CA SER A 13 1.84 18.81 -5.20
C SER A 13 3.16 18.73 -5.98
N LEU A 14 3.26 19.45 -7.10
CA LEU A 14 4.48 19.53 -7.90
C LEU A 14 5.59 20.31 -7.19
N LEU A 15 5.25 21.36 -6.44
CA LEU A 15 6.21 22.07 -5.60
C LEU A 15 6.79 21.12 -4.53
N LEU A 16 5.95 20.35 -3.84
CA LEU A 16 6.43 19.36 -2.88
C LEU A 16 7.32 18.31 -3.55
N LEU A 17 6.92 17.79 -4.71
CA LEU A 17 7.74 16.87 -5.48
C LEU A 17 9.12 17.45 -5.83
N LEU A 18 9.16 18.71 -6.25
CA LEU A 18 10.42 19.41 -6.52
C LEU A 18 11.27 19.55 -5.25
N LEU A 19 10.65 19.92 -4.13
CA LEU A 19 11.35 20.02 -2.84
C LEU A 19 11.93 18.67 -2.41
N TYR A 20 11.21 17.56 -2.62
CA TYR A 20 11.73 16.22 -2.35
C TYR A 20 12.95 15.87 -3.20
N ARG A 21 12.98 16.32 -4.46
CA ARG A 21 14.13 16.08 -5.34
C ARG A 21 15.36 16.89 -4.97
N VAL A 22 15.17 18.13 -4.49
CA VAL A 22 16.28 19.04 -4.17
C VAL A 22 16.76 18.89 -2.73
N LEU A 23 15.85 18.62 -1.79
CA LEU A 23 16.10 18.55 -0.35
C LEU A 23 15.48 17.26 0.27
N PRO A 24 15.86 16.06 -0.20
CA PRO A 24 15.20 14.80 0.18
C PRO A 24 15.21 14.55 1.69
N GLY A 25 16.34 14.74 2.38
CA GLY A 25 16.41 14.50 3.82
C GLY A 25 15.58 15.47 4.67
N PHE A 26 15.51 16.74 4.27
CA PHE A 26 14.63 17.72 4.92
C PHE A 26 13.16 17.37 4.71
N MET A 27 12.77 17.08 3.47
CA MET A 27 11.40 16.75 3.13
C MET A 27 10.94 15.43 3.73
N ASP A 28 11.81 14.43 3.76
CA ASP A 28 11.53 13.17 4.43
C ASP A 28 11.36 13.36 5.95
N THR A 29 12.17 14.20 6.59
CA THR A 29 11.99 14.52 8.02
C THR A 29 10.68 15.28 8.29
N VAL A 30 10.43 16.36 7.55
CA VAL A 30 9.31 17.28 7.81
C VAL A 30 7.98 16.75 7.26
N TYR A 31 7.96 16.30 6.00
CA TYR A 31 6.74 15.83 5.37
C TYR A 31 6.50 14.37 5.72
N SER A 32 7.36 13.42 5.34
CA SER A 32 7.08 12.00 5.56
C SER A 32 7.07 11.59 7.04
N GLY A 33 8.10 11.98 7.79
CA GLY A 33 8.32 11.60 9.18
C GLY A 33 7.39 12.30 10.18
N PHE A 34 6.82 13.46 9.81
CA PHE A 34 5.94 14.25 10.66
C PHE A 34 4.55 14.47 10.03
N ILE A 35 4.42 15.30 8.99
CA ILE A 35 3.10 15.70 8.44
C ILE A 35 2.30 14.50 7.92
N TYR A 36 2.87 13.72 7.00
CA TYR A 36 2.23 12.57 6.36
C TYR A 36 1.87 11.51 7.39
N ARG A 37 2.71 11.29 8.42
CA ARG A 37 2.42 10.33 9.48
C ARG A 37 1.10 10.63 10.20
N PHE A 38 0.82 11.89 10.54
CA PHE A 38 -0.46 12.27 11.14
C PHE A 38 -1.62 12.17 10.14
N LEU A 39 -1.38 12.58 8.88
CA LEU A 39 -2.37 12.48 7.82
C LEU A 39 -2.77 11.01 7.57
N ALA A 40 -1.81 10.12 7.39
CA ALA A 40 -2.03 8.71 7.11
C ALA A 40 -2.70 7.99 8.29
N GLN A 41 -2.28 8.24 9.54
CA GLN A 41 -2.96 7.68 10.72
C GLN A 41 -4.39 8.20 10.86
N GLY A 42 -4.61 9.50 10.62
CA GLY A 42 -5.93 10.12 10.66
C GLY A 42 -6.86 9.53 9.60
N VAL A 43 -6.44 9.54 8.34
CA VAL A 43 -7.20 8.96 7.22
C VAL A 43 -7.44 7.47 7.46
N SER A 44 -6.42 6.71 7.86
CA SER A 44 -6.56 5.29 8.17
C SER A 44 -7.57 5.05 9.31
N SER A 45 -7.63 5.93 10.31
CA SER A 45 -8.60 5.80 11.41
C SER A 45 -10.03 6.05 10.93
N VAL A 46 -10.24 7.03 10.05
CA VAL A 46 -11.55 7.29 9.44
C VAL A 46 -11.95 6.15 8.51
N MET A 47 -11.06 5.69 7.64
CA MET A 47 -11.33 4.56 6.73
C MET A 47 -11.58 3.25 7.49
N ALA A 48 -10.99 3.08 8.68
CA ALA A 48 -11.25 1.91 9.50
C ALA A 48 -12.71 1.77 9.95
N LEU A 49 -13.48 2.87 10.01
CA LEU A 49 -14.92 2.86 10.32
C LEU A 49 -15.76 2.18 9.24
N ILE A 50 -15.27 2.12 8.01
CA ILE A 50 -15.93 1.45 6.89
C ILE A 50 -15.53 -0.03 6.94
N PRO A 51 -16.47 -0.99 7.06
CA PRO A 51 -16.11 -2.40 7.33
C PRO A 51 -15.52 -3.15 6.12
N PHE A 52 -15.59 -2.57 4.92
CA PHE A 52 -15.09 -3.12 3.66
C PHE A 52 -14.06 -2.17 3.01
N SER A 53 -13.35 -2.64 1.99
CA SER A 53 -12.41 -1.82 1.20
C SER A 53 -13.16 -0.72 0.43
N LEU A 54 -12.91 0.55 0.74
CA LEU A 54 -13.47 1.65 -0.05
C LEU A 54 -12.80 1.72 -1.43
N ALA A 55 -11.53 1.32 -1.55
CA ALA A 55 -10.83 1.17 -2.82
C ALA A 55 -11.61 0.30 -3.83
N GLU A 56 -12.13 -0.86 -3.40
CA GLU A 56 -12.96 -1.71 -4.25
C GLU A 56 -14.23 -1.01 -4.73
N ILE A 57 -14.94 -0.33 -3.81
CA ILE A 57 -16.17 0.38 -4.17
C ILE A 57 -15.88 1.50 -5.16
N VAL A 58 -14.78 2.24 -4.98
CA VAL A 58 -14.33 3.26 -5.93
C VAL A 58 -14.10 2.62 -7.32
N LEU A 59 -13.41 1.48 -7.40
CA LEU A 59 -13.15 0.80 -8.67
C LEU A 59 -14.44 0.26 -9.31
N TYR A 60 -15.31 -0.39 -8.55
CA TYR A 60 -16.59 -0.93 -9.03
C TYR A 60 -17.56 0.15 -9.49
N LEU A 61 -17.48 1.37 -8.94
CA LEU A 61 -18.31 2.48 -9.40
C LEU A 61 -17.66 3.24 -10.55
N LEU A 62 -16.34 3.44 -10.52
CA LEU A 62 -15.61 4.21 -11.51
C LEU A 62 -15.66 3.56 -12.89
N VAL A 63 -15.45 2.24 -12.99
CA VAL A 63 -15.41 1.55 -14.28
C VAL A 63 -16.76 1.63 -15.01
N PRO A 64 -17.91 1.22 -14.41
CA PRO A 64 -19.22 1.37 -15.05
C PRO A 64 -19.60 2.83 -15.29
N PHE A 65 -19.22 3.75 -14.41
CA PHE A 65 -19.44 5.19 -14.61
C PHE A 65 -18.75 5.67 -15.89
N LEU A 66 -17.46 5.38 -16.06
CA LEU A 66 -16.70 5.77 -17.26
C LEU A 66 -17.27 5.11 -18.53
N LEU A 67 -17.62 3.81 -18.46
CA LEU A 67 -18.25 3.10 -19.56
C LEU A 67 -19.61 3.69 -19.95
N PHE A 68 -20.46 4.04 -18.98
CA PHE A 68 -21.74 4.69 -19.24
C PHE A 68 -21.57 6.00 -19.99
N TYR A 69 -20.65 6.87 -19.55
CA TYR A 69 -20.40 8.15 -20.20
C TYR A 69 -19.77 7.99 -21.59
N LEU A 70 -18.91 6.99 -21.78
CA LEU A 70 -18.35 6.61 -23.07
C LEU A 70 -19.46 6.16 -24.03
N VAL A 71 -20.26 5.16 -23.66
CA VAL A 71 -21.35 4.62 -24.47
C VAL A 71 -22.37 5.70 -24.79
N ARG A 72 -22.79 6.49 -23.79
CA ARG A 72 -23.72 7.61 -24.01
C ARG A 72 -23.14 8.63 -24.99
N GLY A 73 -21.85 8.95 -24.86
CA GLY A 73 -21.16 9.86 -25.78
C GLY A 73 -21.14 9.34 -27.21
N VAL A 74 -20.86 8.05 -27.40
CA VAL A 74 -20.85 7.37 -28.71
C VAL A 74 -22.26 7.33 -29.32
N VAL A 75 -23.26 6.89 -28.56
CA VAL A 75 -24.66 6.83 -29.03
C VAL A 75 -25.17 8.21 -29.43
N ARG A 76 -24.85 9.27 -28.66
CA ARG A 76 -25.26 10.64 -28.99
C ARG A 76 -24.53 11.20 -30.22
N LEU A 77 -23.32 10.74 -30.49
CA LEU A 77 -22.57 11.08 -31.70
C LEU A 77 -23.16 10.38 -32.93
N ALA A 78 -23.56 9.11 -32.79
CA ALA A 78 -24.11 8.32 -33.88
C ALA A 78 -25.57 8.67 -34.21
N ALA A 79 -26.40 8.96 -33.20
CA ALA A 79 -27.85 9.11 -33.35
C ALA A 79 -28.35 10.57 -33.28
N GLY A 80 -27.47 11.56 -33.15
CA GLY A 80 -27.85 12.96 -32.96
C GLY A 80 -27.00 13.95 -33.76
N PRO A 81 -27.37 15.24 -33.78
CA PRO A 81 -26.60 16.25 -34.48
C PRO A 81 -25.18 16.37 -33.93
N TYR A 82 -24.18 16.28 -34.80
CA TYR A 82 -22.75 16.33 -34.43
C TYR A 82 -22.42 17.49 -33.50
N ALA A 83 -22.96 18.68 -33.76
CA ALA A 83 -22.71 19.88 -32.93
C ALA A 83 -23.10 19.68 -31.45
N ARG A 84 -24.22 18.98 -31.18
CA ARG A 84 -24.66 18.71 -29.79
C ARG A 84 -23.78 17.65 -29.13
N ALA A 85 -23.40 16.62 -29.88
CA ALA A 85 -22.49 15.59 -29.39
C ALA A 85 -21.11 16.17 -29.08
N ALA A 86 -20.58 17.03 -29.94
CA ALA A 86 -19.29 17.69 -29.75
C ALA A 86 -19.26 18.56 -28.48
N VAL A 87 -20.33 19.31 -28.18
CA VAL A 87 -20.43 20.09 -26.94
C VAL A 87 -20.45 19.17 -25.70
N LEU A 88 -21.17 18.05 -25.77
CA LEU A 88 -21.22 17.07 -24.70
C LEU A 88 -19.85 16.42 -24.45
N TRP A 89 -19.16 16.00 -25.51
CA TRP A 89 -17.83 15.42 -25.45
C TRP A 89 -16.79 16.39 -24.89
N LYS A 90 -16.82 17.66 -25.31
CA LYS A 90 -15.98 18.72 -24.72
C LYS A 90 -16.20 18.83 -23.20
N LYS A 91 -17.45 18.76 -22.75
CA LYS A 91 -17.80 18.78 -21.32
C LYS A 91 -17.27 17.54 -20.59
N TYR A 92 -17.41 16.35 -21.17
CA TYR A 92 -16.93 15.09 -20.59
C TYR A 92 -15.41 15.08 -20.48
N LEU A 93 -14.70 15.44 -21.57
CA LEU A 93 -13.24 15.50 -21.59
C LEU A 93 -12.71 16.52 -20.59
N ARG A 94 -13.33 17.70 -20.50
CA ARG A 94 -12.98 18.70 -19.47
C ARG A 94 -13.15 18.14 -18.06
N ASN A 95 -14.30 17.51 -17.78
CA ASN A 95 -14.57 16.99 -16.44
C ASN A 95 -13.64 15.81 -16.09
N LEU A 96 -13.35 14.92 -17.04
CA LEU A 96 -12.38 13.85 -16.90
C LEU A 96 -10.98 14.43 -16.64
N GLY A 97 -10.56 15.43 -17.41
CA GLY A 97 -9.30 16.13 -17.20
C GLY A 97 -9.20 16.73 -15.80
N LEU A 98 -10.27 17.39 -15.30
CA LEU A 98 -10.29 17.91 -13.93
C LEU A 98 -10.22 16.79 -12.88
N LEU A 99 -10.92 15.67 -13.09
CA LEU A 99 -10.85 14.50 -12.20
C LEU A 99 -9.44 13.92 -12.17
N MET A 100 -8.78 13.79 -13.33
CA MET A 100 -7.40 13.33 -13.43
C MET A 100 -6.43 14.28 -12.73
N VAL A 101 -6.61 15.60 -12.87
CA VAL A 101 -5.78 16.58 -12.15
C VAL A 101 -5.94 16.40 -10.63
N TRP A 102 -7.17 16.24 -10.12
CA TRP A 102 -7.37 15.92 -8.70
C TRP A 102 -6.70 14.59 -8.31
N GLY A 103 -6.94 13.54 -9.08
CA GLY A 103 -6.40 12.21 -8.83
C GLY A 103 -4.87 12.20 -8.77
N ILE A 104 -4.21 12.81 -9.75
CA ILE A 104 -2.75 12.95 -9.79
C ILE A 104 -2.25 13.80 -8.62
N SER A 105 -2.94 14.90 -8.29
CA SER A 105 -2.49 15.76 -7.20
C SER A 105 -2.53 15.04 -5.85
N VAL A 106 -3.60 14.30 -5.57
CA VAL A 106 -3.72 13.48 -4.35
C VAL A 106 -2.68 12.36 -4.37
N PHE A 107 -2.55 11.63 -5.48
CA PHE A 107 -1.53 10.60 -5.65
C PHE A 107 -0.13 11.13 -5.37
N LEU A 108 0.23 12.30 -5.90
CA LEU A 108 1.53 12.91 -5.64
C LEU A 108 1.74 13.16 -4.14
N LEU A 109 0.74 13.72 -3.45
CA LEU A 109 0.83 14.03 -2.02
C LEU A 109 0.92 12.78 -1.14
N THR A 110 0.18 11.72 -1.48
CA THR A 110 0.12 10.51 -0.64
C THR A 110 1.17 9.46 -0.99
N THR A 111 1.66 9.47 -2.23
CA THR A 111 2.46 8.36 -2.79
C THR A 111 3.60 8.86 -3.67
N GLY A 112 3.32 9.70 -4.66
CA GLY A 112 4.30 10.07 -5.69
C GLY A 112 5.56 10.73 -5.11
N VAL A 113 5.40 11.62 -4.12
CA VAL A 113 6.56 12.23 -3.44
C VAL A 113 7.38 11.20 -2.66
N HIS A 114 6.76 10.12 -2.19
CA HIS A 114 7.43 9.14 -1.34
C HIS A 114 8.47 8.29 -2.05
N TYR A 115 8.41 8.18 -3.39
CA TYR A 115 9.48 7.56 -4.18
C TYR A 115 10.81 8.33 -4.13
N HIS A 116 10.77 9.60 -3.73
CA HIS A 116 11.93 10.49 -3.59
C HIS A 116 12.34 10.71 -2.12
N ARG A 117 11.80 9.92 -1.17
CA ARG A 117 12.31 9.90 0.20
C ARG A 117 13.75 9.39 0.25
N LEU A 118 14.41 9.67 1.36
CA LEU A 118 15.63 8.96 1.72
C LEU A 118 15.33 7.45 1.73
N PRO A 119 16.16 6.63 1.07
CA PRO A 119 16.10 5.18 1.15
C PRO A 119 16.07 4.65 2.60
N LEU A 120 15.46 3.47 2.78
CA LEU A 120 15.34 2.82 4.09
C LEU A 120 16.71 2.51 4.74
N GLU A 121 17.71 2.18 3.93
CA GLU A 121 19.09 1.95 4.37
C GLU A 121 19.69 3.18 5.07
N ASP A 122 19.44 4.39 4.57
CA ASP A 122 19.94 5.63 5.17
C ASP A 122 19.31 5.85 6.56
N HIS A 123 18.02 5.52 6.70
CA HIS A 123 17.34 5.59 7.98
C HIS A 123 17.87 4.62 9.03
N LEU A 124 18.38 3.47 8.57
CA LEU A 124 18.93 2.41 9.41
C LEU A 124 20.45 2.55 9.59
N GLY A 125 21.10 3.51 8.93
CA GLY A 125 22.55 3.66 8.92
C GLY A 125 23.26 2.48 8.26
N LEU A 126 22.60 1.81 7.31
CA LEU A 126 23.16 0.67 6.58
C LEU A 126 23.88 1.15 5.32
N THR A 127 25.06 0.59 5.07
CA THR A 127 25.76 0.79 3.80
C THR A 127 25.33 -0.32 2.85
N VAL A 128 24.83 0.05 1.67
CA VAL A 128 24.44 -0.92 0.64
C VAL A 128 25.65 -1.26 -0.21
N GLU A 129 26.03 -2.53 -0.19
CA GLU A 129 27.16 -3.07 -0.94
C GLU A 129 26.68 -4.20 -1.87
N PRO A 130 27.36 -4.44 -3.01
CA PRO A 130 27.07 -5.61 -3.83
C PRO A 130 27.29 -6.90 -3.03
N SER A 131 26.29 -7.77 -2.97
CA SER A 131 26.39 -9.06 -2.27
C SER A 131 26.99 -10.13 -3.17
N ALA A 132 27.95 -10.90 -2.63
CA ALA A 132 28.48 -12.07 -3.33
C ALA A 132 27.42 -13.19 -3.43
N ALA A 133 27.52 -14.04 -4.47
CA ALA A 133 26.55 -15.13 -4.66
C ALA A 133 26.55 -16.11 -3.48
N GLU A 134 27.72 -16.35 -2.89
CA GLU A 134 27.93 -17.19 -1.72
C GLU A 134 27.26 -16.59 -0.47
N GLU A 135 27.38 -15.29 -0.23
CA GLU A 135 26.71 -14.60 0.89
C GLU A 135 25.19 -14.68 0.77
N LEU A 136 24.65 -14.50 -0.44
CA LEU A 136 23.22 -14.66 -0.71
C LEU A 136 22.76 -16.10 -0.50
N HIS A 137 23.57 -17.09 -0.89
CA HIS A 137 23.29 -18.50 -0.65
C HIS A 137 23.27 -18.83 0.84
N GLU A 138 24.24 -18.33 1.60
CA GLU A 138 24.30 -18.51 3.06
C GLU A 138 23.11 -17.84 3.76
N LEU A 139 22.75 -16.62 3.37
CA LEU A 139 21.59 -15.90 3.87
C LEU A 139 20.30 -16.67 3.58
N ALA A 140 20.10 -17.13 2.34
CA ALA A 140 18.94 -17.93 1.97
C ALA A 140 18.87 -19.22 2.81
N GLY A 141 19.99 -19.92 2.99
CA GLY A 141 20.07 -21.09 3.85
C GLY A 141 19.71 -20.79 5.31
N GLU A 142 20.12 -19.65 5.83
CA GLU A 142 19.77 -19.20 7.19
C GLU A 142 18.28 -18.88 7.33
N ILE A 143 17.70 -18.17 6.36
CA ILE A 143 16.25 -17.89 6.36
C ILE A 143 15.46 -19.19 6.24
N VAL A 144 15.88 -20.16 5.41
CA VAL A 144 15.24 -21.48 5.32
C VAL A 144 15.26 -22.21 6.66
N ARG A 145 16.38 -22.18 7.39
CA ARG A 145 16.47 -22.75 8.75
C ARG A 145 15.48 -22.07 9.70
N GLN A 146 15.41 -20.74 9.69
CA GLN A 146 14.47 -19.99 10.52
C GLN A 146 13.01 -20.25 10.16
N VAL A 147 12.69 -20.37 8.86
CA VAL A 147 11.35 -20.74 8.37
C VAL A 147 10.97 -22.13 8.90
N ASN A 148 11.83 -23.14 8.72
CA ASN A 148 11.57 -24.50 9.19
C ASN A 148 11.42 -24.57 10.72
N GLN A 149 12.26 -23.84 11.45
CA GLN A 149 12.14 -23.74 12.91
C GLN A 149 10.84 -23.04 13.32
N THR A 150 10.46 -21.96 12.66
CA THR A 150 9.22 -21.25 13.00
C THR A 150 7.99 -22.08 12.61
N ALA A 151 8.07 -22.84 11.53
CA ALA A 151 7.02 -23.74 11.07
C ALA A 151 6.64 -24.79 12.13
N SER A 152 7.59 -25.29 12.93
CA SER A 152 7.30 -26.25 14.00
C SER A 152 6.49 -25.67 15.16
N PHE A 153 6.37 -24.34 15.25
CA PHE A 153 5.54 -23.64 16.22
C PHE A 153 4.21 -23.14 15.65
N THR A 154 3.92 -23.43 14.38
CA THR A 154 2.62 -23.12 13.76
C THR A 154 1.65 -24.28 13.95
N ARG A 155 0.37 -23.98 14.19
CA ARG A 155 -0.67 -25.01 14.26
C ARG A 155 -1.01 -25.51 12.86
N ARG A 156 -1.17 -26.83 12.71
CA ARG A 156 -1.51 -27.47 11.44
C ARG A 156 -2.67 -28.47 11.57
N SER A 157 -3.42 -28.65 10.49
CA SER A 157 -4.40 -29.73 10.35
C SER A 157 -3.70 -31.07 10.08
N PRO A 158 -4.40 -32.21 10.18
CA PRO A 158 -3.84 -33.53 9.82
C PRO A 158 -3.31 -33.60 8.38
N GLU A 159 -3.88 -32.79 7.48
CA GLU A 159 -3.48 -32.67 6.07
C GLU A 159 -2.27 -31.73 5.87
N GLY A 160 -1.72 -31.17 6.95
CA GLY A 160 -0.56 -30.28 6.93
C GLY A 160 -0.85 -28.80 6.67
N ASN A 161 -2.13 -28.44 6.47
CA ASN A 161 -2.53 -27.04 6.26
C ASN A 161 -2.37 -26.23 7.55
N MET A 162 -1.81 -25.02 7.44
CA MET A 162 -1.71 -24.11 8.58
C MET A 162 -3.10 -23.69 9.06
N ILE A 163 -3.33 -23.75 10.37
CA ILE A 163 -4.53 -23.25 11.03
C ILE A 163 -4.15 -21.94 11.73
N PRO A 164 -4.69 -20.78 11.29
CA PRO A 164 -4.39 -19.49 11.89
C PRO A 164 -4.70 -19.47 13.39
N GLU A 165 -3.74 -19.02 14.19
CA GLU A 165 -3.94 -18.73 15.61
C GLU A 165 -4.87 -17.52 15.78
N HIS A 166 -4.72 -16.53 14.91
CA HIS A 166 -5.44 -15.25 14.98
C HIS A 166 -6.34 -15.01 13.77
N THR A 167 -7.39 -14.23 13.98
CA THR A 167 -8.22 -13.71 12.88
C THR A 167 -7.49 -12.62 12.10
N PHE A 168 -7.98 -12.26 10.91
CA PHE A 168 -7.48 -11.11 10.13
C PHE A 168 -7.36 -9.83 10.98
N SER A 169 -8.36 -9.54 11.82
CA SER A 169 -8.31 -8.38 12.74
C SER A 169 -7.28 -8.56 13.86
N GLY A 170 -7.05 -9.80 14.31
CA GLY A 170 -5.99 -10.17 15.25
C GLY A 170 -4.60 -9.89 14.67
N TYR A 171 -4.29 -10.44 13.49
CA TYR A 171 -3.02 -10.18 12.81
C TYR A 171 -2.77 -8.70 12.57
N ARG A 172 -3.81 -7.93 12.20
CA ARG A 172 -3.69 -6.47 12.06
C ARG A 172 -3.18 -5.81 13.36
N LYS A 173 -3.65 -6.27 14.53
CA LYS A 173 -3.18 -5.76 15.84
C LYS A 173 -1.75 -6.20 16.13
N ASP A 174 -1.38 -7.43 15.80
CA ASP A 174 -0.02 -7.93 16.02
C ASP A 174 1.00 -7.21 15.14
N ILE A 175 0.66 -6.97 13.87
CA ILE A 175 1.48 -6.21 12.92
C ILE A 175 1.70 -4.78 13.43
N MET A 176 0.65 -4.14 13.95
CA MET A 176 0.77 -2.81 14.55
C MET A 176 1.74 -2.80 15.74
N LYS A 177 1.60 -3.76 16.67
CA LYS A 177 2.54 -3.92 17.79
C LYS A 177 3.97 -4.17 17.32
N ALA A 178 4.15 -4.96 16.28
CA ALA A 178 5.47 -5.26 15.73
C ALA A 178 6.10 -4.03 15.07
N TYR A 179 5.34 -3.21 14.35
CA TYR A 179 5.81 -1.93 13.83
C TYR A 179 6.12 -0.92 14.94
N ASP A 180 5.34 -0.89 16.02
CA ASP A 180 5.63 -0.05 17.19
C ASP A 180 6.94 -0.49 17.86
N SER A 181 7.13 -1.79 18.08
CA SER A 181 8.37 -2.36 18.58
C SER A 181 9.56 -2.05 17.67
N LEU A 182 9.41 -2.24 16.35
CA LEU A 182 10.43 -1.90 15.36
C LEU A 182 10.81 -0.41 15.45
N ALA A 183 9.82 0.48 15.51
CA ALA A 183 10.05 1.93 15.62
C ALA A 183 10.81 2.32 16.88
N VAL A 184 10.49 1.71 18.03
CA VAL A 184 11.18 1.97 19.30
C VAL A 184 12.63 1.49 19.27
N ASN A 185 12.89 0.31 18.68
CA ASN A 185 14.22 -0.30 18.69
C ASN A 185 15.17 0.26 17.63
N THR A 186 14.64 0.81 16.53
CA THR A 186 15.46 1.31 15.41
C THR A 186 15.42 2.82 15.26
N GLY A 187 14.49 3.51 15.92
CA GLY A 187 14.23 4.94 15.71
C GLY A 187 13.43 5.25 14.44
N LEU A 188 13.11 4.25 13.61
CA LEU A 188 12.31 4.40 12.40
C LEU A 188 10.93 5.00 12.69
N LYS A 189 10.46 5.87 11.79
CA LYS A 189 9.12 6.50 11.89
C LYS A 189 8.01 5.61 11.33
N VAL A 190 8.00 4.33 11.72
CA VAL A 190 7.05 3.30 11.24
C VAL A 190 5.96 2.93 12.26
N GLY A 191 6.10 3.36 13.51
CA GLY A 191 5.11 3.09 14.56
C GLY A 191 3.88 4.01 14.47
N GLY A 192 2.79 3.62 15.11
CA GLY A 192 1.54 4.36 15.17
C GLY A 192 0.32 3.52 14.78
N TYR A 193 -0.84 4.18 14.79
CA TYR A 193 -2.13 3.54 14.61
C TYR A 193 -2.60 3.62 13.14
N TYR A 194 -2.42 2.51 12.41
CA TYR A 194 -2.80 2.37 10.99
C TYR A 194 -3.82 1.23 10.78
N PRO A 195 -5.06 1.38 11.29
CA PRO A 195 -6.04 0.29 11.32
C PRO A 195 -6.67 -0.07 9.97
N SER A 196 -6.40 0.65 8.88
CA SER A 196 -7.12 0.47 7.61
C SER A 196 -6.51 -0.59 6.69
N THR A 197 -6.26 -1.78 7.25
CA THR A 197 -5.99 -2.99 6.47
C THR A 197 -7.29 -3.76 6.28
N LYS A 198 -7.68 -4.00 5.04
CA LYS A 198 -9.00 -4.52 4.67
C LYS A 198 -8.87 -5.78 3.80
N PRO A 199 -9.66 -6.84 4.08
CA PRO A 199 -9.77 -7.95 3.16
C PRO A 199 -10.59 -7.53 1.94
N VAL A 200 -10.14 -7.90 0.74
CA VAL A 200 -10.82 -7.58 -0.52
C VAL A 200 -12.00 -8.53 -0.75
N MET A 201 -13.15 -8.02 -1.17
CA MET A 201 -14.35 -8.78 -1.52
C MET A 201 -14.13 -9.63 -2.78
N ALA A 202 -13.54 -9.06 -3.85
CA ALA A 202 -13.16 -9.81 -5.06
C ALA A 202 -11.76 -10.47 -4.99
N SER A 203 -11.39 -10.98 -3.82
CA SER A 203 -10.13 -11.69 -3.59
C SER A 203 -9.88 -12.82 -4.60
N ARG A 204 -10.89 -13.63 -4.91
CA ARG A 204 -10.81 -14.65 -5.97
C ARG A 204 -10.39 -14.09 -7.34
N GLY A 205 -10.88 -12.91 -7.71
CA GLY A 205 -10.49 -12.23 -8.94
C GLY A 205 -9.03 -11.80 -8.91
N MET A 206 -8.57 -11.26 -7.77
CA MET A 206 -7.16 -10.95 -7.54
C MET A 206 -6.28 -12.20 -7.64
N SER A 207 -6.71 -13.35 -7.09
CA SER A 207 -5.95 -14.60 -7.18
C SER A 207 -5.78 -15.07 -8.63
N TYR A 208 -6.81 -14.94 -9.48
CA TYR A 208 -6.68 -15.23 -10.92
C TYR A 208 -5.75 -14.25 -11.64
N ALA A 209 -5.60 -13.03 -11.12
CA ALA A 209 -4.70 -12.01 -11.64
C ALA A 209 -3.31 -12.04 -10.99
N PHE A 210 -3.02 -13.02 -10.12
CA PHE A 210 -1.77 -13.13 -9.35
C PHE A 210 -1.48 -11.90 -8.46
N VAL A 211 -2.51 -11.26 -7.92
CA VAL A 211 -2.38 -10.13 -6.99
C VAL A 211 -2.67 -10.59 -5.55
N SER A 212 -1.69 -10.45 -4.67
CA SER A 212 -1.79 -10.82 -3.24
C SER A 212 -2.30 -9.67 -2.37
N GLY A 213 -1.95 -8.43 -2.73
CA GLY A 213 -2.36 -7.22 -2.04
C GLY A 213 -2.17 -6.01 -2.93
N PHE A 214 -2.72 -4.88 -2.49
CA PHE A 214 -2.35 -3.57 -3.03
C PHE A 214 -2.70 -2.45 -2.05
N PHE A 215 -1.86 -1.44 -2.04
CA PHE A 215 -2.12 -0.18 -1.38
C PHE A 215 -2.87 0.78 -2.32
N PHE A 216 -3.89 1.46 -1.80
CA PHE A 216 -4.67 2.42 -2.60
C PHE A 216 -4.38 3.88 -2.20
N PRO A 217 -3.64 4.66 -3.02
CA PRO A 217 -3.15 6.00 -2.68
C PRO A 217 -4.21 7.03 -2.30
N TRP A 218 -5.45 6.86 -2.76
CA TRP A 218 -6.53 7.85 -2.57
C TRP A 218 -7.36 7.62 -1.30
N THR A 219 -7.37 6.40 -0.77
CA THR A 219 -8.03 6.08 0.52
C THR A 219 -7.02 5.72 1.61
N LEU A 220 -5.74 5.54 1.27
CA LEU A 220 -4.69 5.08 2.18
C LEU A 220 -5.02 3.74 2.86
N GLU A 221 -5.74 2.87 2.15
CA GLU A 221 -6.06 1.52 2.58
C GLU A 221 -5.01 0.53 2.11
N ALA A 222 -4.61 -0.38 3.00
CA ALA A 222 -3.92 -1.62 2.65
C ALA A 222 -4.99 -2.68 2.32
N ASN A 223 -5.05 -3.12 1.07
CA ASN A 223 -6.06 -4.07 0.60
C ASN A 223 -5.42 -5.43 0.38
N VAL A 224 -5.94 -6.46 1.05
CA VAL A 224 -5.32 -7.79 1.07
C VAL A 224 -6.26 -8.80 0.44
N ASN A 225 -5.73 -9.57 -0.49
CA ASN A 225 -6.41 -10.74 -1.03
C ASN A 225 -6.51 -11.80 0.08
N LYS A 226 -7.74 -12.06 0.56
CA LYS A 226 -7.98 -13.05 1.63
C LYS A 226 -8.03 -14.49 1.12
N ASP A 227 -8.00 -14.69 -0.20
CA ASP A 227 -8.10 -16.00 -0.86
C ASP A 227 -6.71 -16.52 -1.32
N ILE A 228 -5.62 -15.90 -0.84
CA ILE A 228 -4.26 -16.46 -0.93
C ILE A 228 -4.05 -17.55 0.13
N PRO A 229 -3.00 -18.41 0.02
CA PRO A 229 -2.66 -19.34 1.09
C PRO A 229 -2.59 -18.64 2.44
N VAL A 230 -3.27 -19.21 3.43
CA VAL A 230 -3.54 -18.52 4.70
C VAL A 230 -2.27 -18.11 5.45
N PHE A 231 -1.18 -18.88 5.26
CA PHE A 231 0.12 -18.60 5.83
C PHE A 231 0.85 -17.41 5.20
N LEU A 232 0.39 -16.87 4.05
CA LEU A 232 0.94 -15.67 3.42
C LEU A 232 0.20 -14.39 3.82
N VAL A 233 -1.03 -14.52 4.33
CA VAL A 233 -1.89 -13.37 4.67
C VAL A 233 -1.19 -12.41 5.65
N PRO A 234 -0.56 -12.85 6.76
CA PRO A 234 0.10 -11.93 7.68
C PRO A 234 1.23 -11.12 7.02
N ALA A 235 2.11 -11.74 6.23
CA ALA A 235 3.20 -11.05 5.54
C ALA A 235 2.70 -10.02 4.53
N VAL A 236 1.70 -10.39 3.72
CA VAL A 236 1.09 -9.46 2.75
C VAL A 236 0.44 -8.29 3.48
N MET A 237 -0.26 -8.53 4.60
CA MET A 237 -0.77 -7.44 5.44
C MET A 237 0.35 -6.52 5.95
N THR A 238 1.49 -7.09 6.35
CA THR A 238 2.66 -6.32 6.83
C THR A 238 3.28 -5.49 5.71
N HIS A 239 3.43 -6.06 4.52
CA HIS A 239 3.94 -5.42 3.32
C HIS A 239 3.05 -4.24 2.91
N GLU A 240 1.75 -4.45 2.72
CA GLU A 240 0.83 -3.38 2.32
C GLU A 240 0.74 -2.27 3.38
N GLN A 241 0.92 -2.64 4.66
CA GLN A 241 1.02 -1.69 5.75
C GLN A 241 2.30 -0.84 5.72
N ALA A 242 3.39 -1.29 5.09
CA ALA A 242 4.58 -0.49 4.86
C ALA A 242 4.29 0.65 3.87
N HIS A 243 3.52 0.37 2.81
CA HIS A 243 3.07 1.39 1.87
C HIS A 243 2.18 2.44 2.54
N VAL A 244 1.24 2.04 3.40
CA VAL A 244 0.45 3.02 4.17
C VAL A 244 1.35 3.94 5.01
N ARG A 245 2.49 3.44 5.51
CA ARG A 245 3.51 4.18 6.26
C ARG A 245 4.45 5.02 5.39
N GLY A 246 4.22 5.08 4.08
CA GLY A 246 4.96 5.96 3.17
C GLY A 246 6.21 5.32 2.57
N PHE A 247 6.40 4.00 2.68
CA PHE A 247 7.49 3.28 2.02
C PHE A 247 6.96 2.66 0.73
N MET A 248 7.18 3.33 -0.40
CA MET A 248 6.55 2.98 -1.68
C MET A 248 7.40 2.06 -2.56
N ARG A 249 8.69 1.91 -2.27
CA ARG A 249 9.55 0.99 -3.03
C ARG A 249 9.32 -0.43 -2.52
N GLU A 250 9.07 -1.36 -3.43
CA GLU A 250 8.78 -2.76 -3.12
C GLU A 250 9.88 -3.42 -2.29
N ASN A 251 11.15 -3.15 -2.59
CA ASN A 251 12.29 -3.68 -1.83
C ASN A 251 12.29 -3.19 -0.38
N GLU A 252 11.93 -1.91 -0.13
CA GLU A 252 11.82 -1.36 1.22
C GLU A 252 10.63 -1.97 1.99
N ALA A 253 9.48 -2.15 1.33
CA ALA A 253 8.31 -2.79 1.92
C ALA A 253 8.57 -4.28 2.26
N ASN A 254 9.27 -5.00 1.38
CA ASN A 254 9.74 -6.36 1.63
C ASN A 254 10.72 -6.40 2.81
N PHE A 255 11.68 -5.49 2.85
CA PHE A 255 12.67 -5.46 3.93
C PHE A 255 12.04 -5.10 5.28
N LEU A 256 11.07 -4.18 5.33
CA LEU A 256 10.29 -3.91 6.55
C LEU A 256 9.50 -5.14 7.01
N THR A 257 8.95 -5.91 6.06
CA THR A 257 8.26 -7.17 6.34
C THR A 257 9.21 -8.19 6.97
N TYR A 258 10.44 -8.31 6.46
CA TYR A 258 11.50 -9.11 7.08
C TYR A 258 11.88 -8.60 8.47
N LEU A 259 12.07 -7.30 8.66
CA LEU A 259 12.48 -6.73 9.96
C LEU A 259 11.45 -7.00 11.07
N VAL A 260 10.15 -6.98 10.74
CA VAL A 260 9.05 -7.28 11.67
C VAL A 260 9.21 -8.65 12.37
N VAL A 261 9.88 -9.63 11.74
CA VAL A 261 10.19 -10.95 12.31
C VAL A 261 10.83 -10.83 13.70
N ARG A 262 11.76 -9.89 13.88
CA ARG A 262 12.48 -9.69 15.16
C ARG A 262 11.68 -8.93 16.20
N HIS A 263 10.55 -8.35 15.80
CA HIS A 263 9.74 -7.46 16.62
C HIS A 263 8.34 -8.03 16.92
N THR A 264 8.09 -9.29 16.57
CA THR A 264 6.83 -10.00 16.87
C THR A 264 7.06 -11.25 17.72
N THR A 265 6.11 -11.50 18.63
CA THR A 265 6.00 -12.77 19.37
C THR A 265 4.99 -13.73 18.76
N ASN A 266 4.18 -13.28 17.79
CA ASN A 266 3.22 -14.13 17.09
C ASN A 266 3.96 -15.03 16.08
N THR A 267 3.85 -16.35 16.26
CA THR A 267 4.58 -17.36 15.48
C THR A 267 4.10 -17.43 14.04
N ASP A 268 2.79 -17.29 13.80
CA ASP A 268 2.22 -17.25 12.46
C ASP A 268 2.74 -16.07 11.64
N LEU A 269 2.76 -14.87 12.23
CA LEU A 269 3.30 -13.66 11.60
C LEU A 269 4.79 -13.81 11.33
N LYS A 270 5.55 -14.34 12.29
CA LYS A 270 6.98 -14.62 12.13
C LYS A 270 7.24 -15.59 10.97
N TYR A 271 6.51 -16.70 10.93
CA TYR A 271 6.62 -17.71 9.87
C TYR A 271 6.26 -17.11 8.50
N SER A 272 5.15 -16.39 8.42
CA SER A 272 4.67 -15.73 7.21
C SER A 272 5.70 -14.75 6.65
N CYS A 273 6.21 -13.84 7.48
CA CYS A 273 7.17 -12.83 7.05
C CYS A 273 8.52 -13.44 6.63
N LEU A 274 9.02 -14.44 7.36
CA LEU A 274 10.25 -15.15 6.97
C LEU A 274 10.08 -15.86 5.63
N LEU A 275 8.96 -16.57 5.43
CA LEU A 275 8.68 -17.27 4.17
C LEU A 275 8.52 -16.30 2.99
N HIS A 276 7.93 -15.12 3.22
CA HIS A 276 7.85 -14.06 2.23
C HIS A 276 9.21 -13.42 1.89
N SER A 277 10.20 -13.59 2.77
CA SER A 277 11.54 -13.02 2.61
C SER A 277 12.53 -13.98 1.94
N LEU A 278 12.10 -15.22 1.65
CA LEU A 278 12.82 -16.19 0.81
C LEU A 278 12.54 -15.89 -0.67
#